data_AF-A0AAE8WZH9-F1
#
_entry.id   AF-A0AAE8WZH9-F1
#
_cell.length_a   1.000
_cell.length_b   1.000
_cell.length_c   1.000
_cell.angle_alpha   90.00
_cell.angle_beta   90.00
_cell.angle_gamma   90.00
#
_symmetry.space_group_name_H-M   'P 1'
#
loop_
_entity.id
_entity.type
_entity.pdbx_description
1 polymer ?
#
loop_
_entity_poly.entity_id
_entity_poly.type
_entity_poly.pdbx_seq_one_letter_code
_entity_poly.pdbx_strand_id
1 'polypeptide(L)'
;KYNEMPWGGGLGVSRYNDEGNWSALFAMMFKDSHNEWQPAMGYGWEKGWYLDNAKDFRLGLGAAAGITARDDFANYVPLPFIFPLFSAGYKRVTVQFTYIPGTYNNGNVLFAWLRLGF
;
A
#
# COMPACT_ATOMS: atom_id res chain seq x y z
N LYS A 1 24.65 -5.59 1.50
CA LYS A 1 24.43 -4.59 2.57
C LYS A 1 22.94 -4.29 2.54
N TYR A 2 22.18 -4.72 3.55
CA TYR A 2 20.71 -4.64 3.54
C TYR A 2 20.26 -3.17 3.62
N ASN A 3 19.40 -2.75 2.71
CA ASN A 3 18.82 -1.42 2.73
C ASN A 3 17.58 -1.44 3.64
N GLU A 4 17.73 -0.94 4.87
CA GLU A 4 16.67 -0.94 5.89
C GLU A 4 15.66 0.20 5.69
N MET A 5 15.88 1.09 4.72
CA MET A 5 14.95 2.16 4.35
C MET A 5 14.80 2.24 2.82
N PRO A 6 13.96 1.39 2.21
CA PRO A 6 13.59 1.54 0.82
C PRO A 6 12.80 2.84 0.63
N TRP A 7 13.37 3.79 -0.13
CA TRP A 7 12.67 5.01 -0.52
C TRP A 7 11.75 4.71 -1.70
N GLY A 8 10.52 5.18 -1.62
CA GLY A 8 9.52 5.04 -2.66
C GLY A 8 8.54 6.18 -2.63
N GLY A 9 7.74 6.29 -3.68
CA GLY A 9 6.70 7.29 -3.79
C GLY A 9 5.57 6.77 -4.67
N GLY A 10 4.40 7.37 -4.53
CA GLY A 10 3.26 6.98 -5.32
C GLY A 10 2.18 8.04 -5.35
N LEU A 11 1.26 7.86 -6.29
CA LEU A 11 0.10 8.69 -6.49
C LEU A 11 -1.12 7.79 -6.69
N GLY A 12 -2.29 8.31 -6.37
CA GLY A 12 -3.52 7.57 -6.53
C GLY A 12 -4.74 8.47 -6.45
N VAL A 13 -5.83 7.98 -7.03
CA VAL A 13 -7.14 8.61 -6.93
C VAL A 13 -7.98 7.76 -6.00
N SER A 14 -8.52 8.38 -4.96
CA SER A 14 -9.28 7.67 -3.94
C SER A 14 -10.64 8.30 -3.67
N ARG A 15 -11.59 7.49 -3.23
CA ARG A 15 -12.92 7.92 -2.83
C ARG A 15 -13.38 7.19 -1.57
N TYR A 16 -14.23 7.85 -0.81
CA TYR A 16 -15.00 7.25 0.26
C TYR A 16 -16.44 7.04 -0.21
N ASN A 17 -17.05 5.91 0.15
CA ASN A 17 -18.49 5.70 -0.07
C ASN A 17 -19.30 6.16 1.15
N ASP A 18 -20.63 6.11 1.04
CA ASP A 18 -21.55 6.54 2.11
C ASP A 18 -21.42 5.68 3.39
N GLU A 19 -20.97 4.44 3.24
CA GLU A 19 -20.68 3.52 4.35
C GLU A 19 -19.35 3.82 5.05
N GLY A 20 -18.54 4.75 4.51
CA GLY A 20 -17.24 5.12 5.06
C GLY A 20 -16.07 4.21 4.65
N ASN A 21 -16.31 3.28 3.72
CA ASN A 21 -15.28 2.46 3.11
C ASN A 21 -14.44 3.29 2.13
N TRP A 22 -13.15 3.00 2.09
CA TRP A 22 -12.19 3.65 1.21
C TRP A 22 -11.91 2.76 0.00
N SER A 23 -11.77 3.37 -1.17
CA SER A 23 -11.26 2.70 -2.37
C SER A 23 -10.34 3.61 -3.15
N ALA A 24 -9.32 3.06 -3.79
CA ALA A 24 -8.43 3.84 -4.63
C ALA A 24 -7.82 3.03 -5.77
N LEU A 25 -7.57 3.73 -6.88
CA LEU A 25 -6.57 3.31 -7.85
C LEU A 25 -5.24 3.96 -7.48
N PHE A 26 -4.17 3.18 -7.43
CA PHE A 26 -2.86 3.65 -7.06
C PHE A 26 -1.79 3.19 -8.06
N ALA A 27 -0.74 3.99 -8.17
CA ALA A 27 0.52 3.63 -8.78
C ALA A 27 1.64 4.08 -7.83
N MET A 28 2.53 3.16 -7.50
CA MET A 28 3.66 3.35 -6.59
C MET A 28 4.93 2.81 -7.24
N MET A 29 6.06 3.41 -6.91
CA MET A 29 7.37 2.92 -7.31
C MET A 29 8.28 2.97 -6.08
N PHE A 30 8.87 1.83 -5.73
CA PHE A 30 9.71 1.69 -4.54
C PHE A 30 11.02 0.99 -4.89
N LYS A 31 12.08 1.33 -4.18
CA LYS A 31 13.35 0.62 -4.28
C LYS A 31 13.34 -0.64 -3.43
N ASP A 32 13.88 -1.73 -3.95
CA ASP A 32 14.12 -2.95 -3.18
C ASP A 32 15.45 -2.88 -2.40
N SER A 33 15.68 -3.88 -1.55
CA SER A 33 16.93 -4.25 -0.90
C SER A 33 18.15 -4.27 -1.83
N HIS A 34 17.98 -4.58 -3.13
CA HIS A 34 19.03 -4.51 -4.16
C HIS A 34 19.15 -3.15 -4.87
N ASN A 35 18.43 -2.12 -4.40
CA ASN A 35 18.42 -0.75 -4.96
C ASN A 35 17.78 -0.65 -6.37
N GLU A 36 17.03 -1.66 -6.79
CA GLU A 36 16.27 -1.69 -8.04
C GLU A 36 14.87 -1.12 -7.84
N TRP A 37 14.36 -0.44 -8.87
CA TRP A 37 13.03 0.14 -8.83
C TRP A 37 11.95 -0.87 -9.21
N GLN A 38 10.92 -0.96 -8.37
CA GLN A 38 9.76 -1.82 -8.56
C GLN A 38 8.50 -0.97 -8.69
N PRO A 39 7.94 -0.86 -9.91
CA PRO A 39 6.63 -0.25 -10.10
C PRO A 39 5.54 -1.23 -9.69
N ALA A 40 4.55 -0.73 -8.97
CA ALA A 40 3.32 -1.44 -8.62
C ALA A 40 2.12 -0.55 -8.89
N MET A 41 1.08 -1.10 -9.51
CA MET A 41 -0.19 -0.41 -9.66
C MET A 41 -1.35 -1.34 -9.38
N GLY A 42 -2.46 -0.80 -8.88
CA GLY A 42 -3.58 -1.63 -8.50
C GLY A 42 -4.77 -0.87 -7.96
N TYR A 43 -5.70 -1.64 -7.44
CA TYR A 43 -6.89 -1.18 -6.75
C TYR A 43 -6.84 -1.61 -5.29
N GLY A 44 -6.98 -0.64 -4.40
CA GLY A 44 -7.10 -0.86 -2.96
C GLY A 44 -8.54 -0.65 -2.50
N TRP A 45 -8.98 -1.48 -1.57
CA TRP A 45 -10.24 -1.29 -0.86
C TRP A 45 -10.03 -1.54 0.63
N GLU A 46 -10.64 -0.72 1.48
CA GLU A 46 -10.64 -0.88 2.92
C GLU A 46 -12.01 -0.58 3.51
N LYS A 47 -12.46 -1.48 4.37
CA LYS A 47 -13.52 -1.18 5.32
C LYS A 47 -13.03 -0.17 6.34
N GLY A 48 -13.79 0.89 6.57
CA GLY A 48 -13.45 1.94 7.52
C GLY A 48 -14.30 1.88 8.79
N TRP A 49 -13.66 2.07 9.95
CA TRP A 49 -14.33 2.32 11.23
C TRP A 49 -13.90 3.66 11.78
N TYR A 50 -14.86 4.46 12.25
CA TYR A 50 -14.60 5.76 12.87
C TYR A 50 -14.77 5.63 14.38
N LEU A 51 -13.77 6.08 15.14
CA LEU A 51 -13.79 6.00 16.61
C LEU A 51 -14.45 7.21 17.27
N ASP A 52 -14.76 8.24 16.50
CA ASP A 52 -15.31 9.49 16.98
C ASP A 52 -16.54 9.93 16.18
N ASN A 53 -17.44 10.68 16.83
CA ASN A 53 -18.63 11.22 16.17
C ASN A 53 -18.30 12.25 15.07
N ALA A 54 -17.16 12.93 15.19
CA ALA A 54 -16.68 13.89 14.20
C ALA A 54 -16.05 13.21 12.97
N LYS A 55 -15.87 11.89 12.99
CA LYS A 55 -15.24 11.10 11.93
C LYS A 55 -13.82 11.56 11.59
N ASP A 56 -13.11 12.16 12.55
CA ASP A 56 -11.72 12.56 12.41
C ASP A 56 -10.77 11.37 12.54
N PHE A 57 -11.09 10.36 13.36
CA PHE A 57 -10.23 9.19 13.60
C PHE A 57 -10.77 7.96 12.89
N ARG A 58 -10.00 7.44 11.94
CA ARG A 58 -10.37 6.27 11.12
C ARG A 58 -9.36 5.14 11.27
N LEU A 59 -9.87 3.92 11.48
CA LEU A 59 -9.14 2.67 11.25
C LEU A 59 -9.66 2.00 9.99
N GLY A 60 -8.76 1.40 9.21
CA GLY A 60 -9.07 0.73 7.97
C GLY A 60 -8.49 -0.69 7.93
N LEU A 61 -9.25 -1.62 7.36
CA LEU A 61 -8.81 -2.97 7.04
C LEU A 61 -9.36 -3.38 5.68
N GLY A 62 -8.52 -3.93 4.83
CA GLY A 62 -8.96 -4.52 3.58
C GLY A 62 -7.82 -5.15 2.80
N ALA A 63 -7.84 -4.95 1.49
CA ALA A 63 -6.88 -5.55 0.59
C ALA A 63 -6.61 -4.67 -0.64
N ALA A 64 -5.43 -4.83 -1.21
CA ALA A 64 -5.06 -4.32 -2.51
C ALA A 64 -4.79 -5.48 -3.46
N ALA A 65 -5.27 -5.36 -4.69
CA ALA A 65 -4.92 -6.26 -5.77
C ALA A 65 -4.42 -5.45 -6.96
N GLY A 66 -3.43 -5.99 -7.67
CA GLY A 66 -2.80 -5.26 -8.75
C GLY A 66 -1.73 -6.06 -9.45
N ILE A 67 -0.87 -5.34 -10.16
CA ILE A 67 0.29 -5.89 -10.82
C ILE A 67 1.54 -5.13 -10.40
N THR A 68 2.63 -5.85 -10.24
CA THR A 68 3.97 -5.32 -9.97
C THR A 68 4.94 -5.87 -10.99
N ALA A 69 6.06 -5.20 -11.22
CA ALA A 69 7.14 -5.72 -12.05
C ALA A 69 8.47 -5.60 -11.29
N ARG A 70 9.33 -6.62 -11.44
CA ARG A 70 10.67 -6.68 -10.83
C ARG A 70 11.68 -7.04 -11.91
N ASP A 71 12.87 -6.44 -11.87
CA ASP A 71 13.93 -6.71 -12.84
C ASP A 71 14.52 -8.12 -12.60
N ASP A 72 14.80 -8.45 -11.33
CA ASP A 72 15.26 -9.77 -10.85
C ASP A 72 14.38 -10.98 -11.24
N PHE A 73 13.12 -10.77 -11.65
CA PHE A 73 12.19 -11.86 -11.99
C PHE A 73 11.73 -11.76 -13.46
N ALA A 74 12.32 -12.62 -14.30
CA ALA A 74 11.91 -12.87 -15.69
C ALA A 74 11.87 -11.63 -16.64
N ASN A 75 12.67 -10.59 -16.41
CA ASN A 75 12.71 -9.35 -17.21
C ASN A 75 11.40 -8.53 -17.18
N TYR A 76 10.99 -7.99 -16.01
CA TYR A 76 9.81 -7.13 -15.88
C TYR A 76 8.47 -7.79 -16.28
N VAL A 77 8.36 -9.12 -16.19
CA VAL A 77 7.05 -9.77 -16.37
C VAL A 77 6.08 -9.25 -15.30
N PRO A 78 4.88 -8.76 -15.67
CA PRO A 78 3.91 -8.26 -14.71
C PRO A 78 3.40 -9.41 -13.84
N LEU A 79 3.68 -9.31 -12.54
CA LEU A 79 3.28 -10.27 -11.52
C LEU A 79 2.01 -9.77 -10.83
N PRO A 80 0.92 -10.54 -10.84
CA PRO A 80 -0.26 -10.20 -10.05
C PRO A 80 0.05 -10.31 -8.56
N PHE A 81 -0.52 -9.42 -7.77
CA PHE A 81 -0.47 -9.51 -6.31
C PHE A 81 -1.84 -9.29 -5.68
N ILE A 82 -2.02 -9.85 -4.50
CA ILE A 82 -3.08 -9.49 -3.56
C ILE A 82 -2.47 -9.40 -2.16
N PHE A 83 -2.61 -8.26 -1.50
CA PHE A 83 -2.03 -8.02 -0.19
C PHE A 83 -3.03 -7.39 0.78
N PRO A 84 -2.96 -7.72 2.08
CA PRO A 84 -3.80 -7.09 3.09
C PRO A 84 -3.38 -5.63 3.31
N LEU A 85 -4.37 -4.74 3.37
CA LEU A 85 -4.18 -3.33 3.70
C LEU A 85 -4.69 -3.02 5.09
N PHE A 86 -3.91 -2.23 5.82
CA PHE A 86 -4.28 -1.69 7.11
C PHE A 86 -4.01 -0.19 7.11
N SER A 87 -4.90 0.58 7.73
CA SER A 87 -4.67 2.00 7.89
C SER A 87 -5.16 2.57 9.21
N ALA A 88 -4.50 3.63 9.64
CA ALA A 88 -4.90 4.47 10.74
C ALA A 88 -4.74 5.93 10.30
N GLY A 89 -5.82 6.71 10.41
CA GLY A 89 -5.84 8.09 9.94
C GLY A 89 -6.47 9.05 10.93
N TYR A 90 -5.94 10.27 10.92
CA TYR A 90 -6.52 11.42 11.59
C TYR A 90 -6.72 12.54 10.56
N LYS A 91 -7.97 12.95 10.34
CA LYS A 91 -8.35 13.95 9.34
C LYS A 91 -7.81 13.60 7.95
N ARG A 92 -6.89 14.41 7.43
CA ARG A 92 -6.30 14.28 6.08
C ARG A 92 -5.05 13.41 6.04
N VAL A 93 -4.49 13.06 7.19
CA VAL A 93 -3.26 12.28 7.29
C VAL A 93 -3.64 10.83 7.62
N THR A 94 -3.21 9.90 6.78
CA THR A 94 -3.42 8.47 6.99
C THR A 94 -2.10 7.74 6.87
N VAL A 95 -1.75 6.95 7.87
CA VAL A 95 -0.69 5.96 7.76
C VAL A 95 -1.33 4.67 7.26
N GLN A 96 -0.80 4.13 6.17
CA GLN A 96 -1.26 2.88 5.58
C GLN A 96 -0.09 1.93 5.44
N PHE A 97 -0.32 0.65 5.64
CA PHE A 97 0.69 -0.37 5.45
C PHE A 97 0.10 -1.65 4.88
N THR A 98 0.97 -2.42 4.24
CA THR A 98 0.67 -3.74 3.71
C THR A 98 1.72 -4.73 4.20
N TYR A 99 1.27 -5.95 4.46
CA TYR A 99 2.16 -7.05 4.76
C TYR A 99 2.30 -7.92 3.52
N ILE A 100 3.53 -8.04 3.01
CA ILE A 100 3.86 -8.91 1.89
C ILE A 100 4.39 -10.21 2.51
N PRO A 101 3.64 -11.33 2.41
CA PRO A 101 4.12 -12.61 2.88
C PRO A 101 5.21 -13.13 1.95
N GLY A 102 6.27 -13.68 2.54
CA GLY A 102 7.36 -14.33 1.83
C GLY A 102 7.82 -15.61 2.51
N THR A 103 8.80 -16.26 1.91
CA THR A 103 9.42 -17.49 2.41
C THR A 103 10.64 -17.19 3.27
N TYR A 104 11.17 -18.21 3.94
CA TYR A 104 12.40 -18.06 4.73
C TYR A 104 13.52 -17.51 3.84
N ASN A 105 14.14 -16.41 4.28
CA ASN A 105 15.15 -15.64 3.54
C ASN A 105 14.68 -14.80 2.33
N ASN A 106 13.37 -14.73 2.01
CA ASN A 106 12.87 -13.93 0.89
C ASN A 106 11.45 -13.39 1.13
N GLY A 107 11.28 -12.06 1.15
CA GLY A 107 9.97 -11.43 0.92
C GLY A 107 9.03 -11.29 2.11
N ASN A 108 9.50 -11.36 3.35
CA ASN A 108 8.73 -10.93 4.53
C ASN A 108 8.93 -9.43 4.75
N VAL A 109 8.05 -8.62 4.15
CA VAL A 109 8.20 -7.16 4.14
C VAL A 109 6.93 -6.50 4.65
N LEU A 110 7.09 -5.67 5.69
CA LEU A 110 6.10 -4.66 6.05
C LEU A 110 6.42 -3.39 5.28
N PHE A 111 5.52 -3.00 4.40
CA PHE A 111 5.66 -1.78 3.61
C PHE A 111 4.63 -0.77 4.09
N ALA A 112 5.09 0.40 4.55
CA ALA A 112 4.26 1.45 5.09
C ALA A 112 4.48 2.76 4.34
N TRP A 113 3.41 3.54 4.16
CA TRP A 113 3.46 4.85 3.54
C TRP A 113 2.50 5.82 4.22
N LEU A 114 2.82 7.09 4.07
CA LEU A 114 1.97 8.19 4.52
C LEU A 114 1.13 8.67 3.35
N ARG A 115 -0.18 8.63 3.50
CA ARG A 115 -1.16 9.14 2.54
C ARG A 115 -1.72 10.47 3.02
N LEU A 116 -1.56 11.51 2.20
CA LEU A 116 -2.12 12.84 2.41
C LEU A 116 -3.31 13.05 1.48
N GLY A 117 -4.50 13.23 2.02
CA GLY A 117 -5.68 13.64 1.24
C GLY A 117 -5.68 15.15 1.00
N PHE A 118 -5.75 15.57 -0.26
CA PHE A 118 -5.86 16.97 -0.67
C PHE A 118 -7.24 17.25 -1.30
#